data_AF-U1HUM3-F1
#
_entry.id   AF-U1HUM3-F1
#
_cell.length_a   1.000
_cell.length_b   1.000
_cell.length_c   1.000
_cell.angle_alpha   90.00
_cell.angle_beta   90.00
_cell.angle_gamma   90.00
#
_symmetry.space_group_name_H-M   'P 1'
#
loop_
_entity.id
_entity.type
_entity.pdbx_description
1 polymer ?
#
loop_
_entity_poly.entity_id
_entity_poly.type
_entity_poly.pdbx_seq_one_letter_code
_entity_poly.pdbx_strand_id
1 'polypeptide(L)'
;MPRSWPGPRLASGYWSDESEGKQDDGEEMPYLEPDLVLISELLENIERSPPALEARVLLMQLYVGCGWHDAAKEEAHQVLAIDGSIKEAQIYLGDRCKASLRRDDGGENRKATAKPASTGTKSKVKGKDATELRHQRAQPPTWRPRLGKITSPAVSLQKLEDGYVALMRNAQLLLGETKLLEDLNVPHCEEQILDLAAMAEGHLSSVVRARRLQSVKIVAKAIVADSKDGVQNGLNTAVKDLDDVARWLRKSKDTAEASGKGMSRSTGNDDKDEIREALVKRAKALKALLPQPLQPLADLAMMHAEHEFLNRKYVNDETMSFDPISSIPRANFWTSEDGYAWDMEELAGAIRSGKGVMRNPLSRQMFTRADVRAIVQHPLGNGLQALQLEQSKLKHGVRPQTIDELDTLAKVFISDMTENGKPSRVAVEAFVSYLETLPSHEQEAIDKLKVPAKDSYTGMPFDTTIGEAVEDMQGNRVCLHKTGDFLAQAVRYLR
;
A
#
# COMPACT_ATOMS: atom_id res chain seq x y z
N MET A 1 -17.95 -24.43 -39.97
CA MET A 1 -18.71 -25.21 -38.97
C MET A 1 -18.02 -25.05 -37.62
N PRO A 2 -18.59 -24.31 -36.66
CA PRO A 2 -17.99 -24.17 -35.34
C PRO A 2 -18.40 -25.34 -34.45
N ARG A 3 -17.45 -25.79 -33.63
CA ARG A 3 -17.57 -26.97 -32.76
C ARG A 3 -18.45 -26.64 -31.55
N SER A 4 -19.54 -27.39 -31.40
CA SER A 4 -20.41 -27.38 -30.23
C SER A 4 -19.66 -27.87 -28.99
N TRP A 5 -19.71 -27.08 -27.92
CA TRP A 5 -19.28 -27.50 -26.59
C TRP A 5 -20.34 -28.42 -25.95
N PRO A 6 -19.95 -29.46 -25.20
CA PRO A 6 -20.90 -30.29 -24.45
C PRO A 6 -21.29 -29.55 -23.16
N GLY A 7 -22.55 -29.18 -23.03
CA GLY A 7 -23.09 -28.53 -21.83
C GLY A 7 -23.15 -29.46 -20.61
N PRO A 8 -23.01 -28.93 -19.39
CA PRO A 8 -23.23 -29.71 -18.17
C PRO A 8 -24.72 -29.96 -17.96
N ARG A 9 -25.10 -31.22 -17.71
CA ARG A 9 -26.45 -31.57 -17.23
C ARG A 9 -26.58 -31.14 -15.77
N LEU A 10 -27.30 -30.05 -15.53
CA LEU A 10 -27.82 -29.73 -14.20
C LEU A 10 -29.26 -30.25 -14.08
N ALA A 11 -29.55 -30.78 -12.90
CA ALA A 11 -30.78 -31.46 -12.57
C ALA A 11 -32.00 -30.55 -12.76
N SER A 12 -32.92 -30.99 -13.62
CA SER A 12 -34.29 -30.49 -13.69
C SER A 12 -35.07 -31.12 -12.54
N GLY A 13 -35.45 -30.30 -11.57
CA GLY A 13 -36.34 -30.71 -10.49
C GLY A 13 -36.34 -29.67 -9.40
N TYR A 14 -37.41 -28.87 -9.36
CA TYR A 14 -38.05 -28.28 -8.17
C TYR A 14 -38.84 -27.03 -8.59
N TRP A 15 -40.01 -27.24 -9.18
CA TRP A 15 -41.15 -26.32 -9.09
C TRP A 15 -42.40 -27.19 -9.22
N SER A 16 -42.75 -27.89 -8.15
CA SER A 16 -44.08 -28.46 -7.97
C SER A 16 -44.76 -27.70 -6.85
N ASP A 17 -45.92 -27.17 -7.24
CA ASP A 17 -46.89 -26.41 -6.49
C ASP A 17 -47.66 -27.37 -5.58
N GLU A 18 -47.48 -27.24 -4.26
CA GLU A 18 -48.42 -27.71 -3.22
C GLU A 18 -47.83 -27.45 -1.82
N SER A 19 -48.39 -26.51 -1.07
CA SER A 19 -48.90 -26.75 0.30
C SER A 19 -49.25 -25.44 1.02
N GLU A 20 -50.37 -25.52 1.72
CA GLU A 20 -51.08 -24.47 2.43
C GLU A 20 -50.36 -24.02 3.71
N GLY A 21 -50.43 -22.70 3.95
CA GLY A 21 -50.66 -22.10 5.27
C GLY A 21 -49.88 -22.63 6.47
N LYS A 22 -48.60 -22.23 6.60
CA LYS A 22 -47.96 -22.04 7.91
C LYS A 22 -47.13 -20.77 7.91
N GLN A 23 -47.37 -19.94 8.91
CA GLN A 23 -46.65 -18.70 9.16
C GLN A 23 -45.32 -19.11 9.79
N ASP A 24 -44.26 -19.07 8.99
CA ASP A 24 -42.93 -19.59 9.31
C ASP A 24 -42.02 -18.47 9.80
N ASP A 25 -41.27 -18.76 10.86
CA ASP A 25 -40.50 -17.80 11.64
C ASP A 25 -39.17 -17.48 10.93
N GLY A 26 -39.22 -16.61 9.93
CA GLY A 26 -38.11 -15.76 9.45
C GLY A 26 -36.69 -16.33 9.52
N GLU A 27 -36.44 -17.51 8.95
CA GLU A 27 -35.09 -18.06 8.78
C GLU A 27 -34.40 -17.29 7.63
N GLU A 28 -33.49 -16.37 7.97
CA GLU A 28 -32.69 -15.64 6.98
C GLU A 28 -31.83 -16.63 6.18
N MET A 29 -32.26 -16.91 4.95
CA MET A 29 -31.46 -17.65 3.96
C MET A 29 -30.08 -16.98 3.83
N PRO A 30 -28.97 -17.71 4.05
CA PRO A 30 -27.64 -17.13 3.99
C PRO A 30 -27.37 -16.62 2.57
N TYR A 31 -27.18 -15.31 2.44
CA TYR A 31 -26.77 -14.68 1.19
C TYR A 31 -25.46 -15.32 0.73
N LEU A 32 -25.42 -15.75 -0.54
CA LEU A 32 -24.19 -16.25 -1.15
C LEU A 32 -23.20 -15.07 -1.27
N GLU A 33 -21.97 -15.26 -0.80
CA GLU A 33 -20.91 -14.29 -1.06
C GLU A 33 -20.70 -14.20 -2.59
N PRO A 34 -20.67 -12.98 -3.17
CA PRO A 34 -20.61 -12.81 -4.61
C PRO A 34 -19.27 -13.30 -5.16
N ASP A 35 -19.32 -14.27 -6.08
CA ASP A 35 -18.15 -14.67 -6.86
C ASP A 35 -17.84 -13.58 -7.92
N LEU A 36 -17.04 -12.60 -7.51
CA LEU A 36 -16.64 -11.48 -8.35
C LEU A 36 -15.84 -11.93 -9.59
N VAL A 37 -15.24 -13.13 -9.58
CA VAL A 37 -14.52 -13.66 -10.76
C VAL A 37 -15.52 -14.08 -11.82
N LEU A 38 -16.54 -14.84 -11.43
CA LEU A 38 -17.61 -15.25 -12.33
C LEU A 38 -18.38 -14.05 -12.90
N ILE A 39 -18.66 -13.02 -12.08
CA ILE A 39 -19.29 -11.77 -12.54
C ILE A 39 -18.45 -11.09 -13.62
N SER A 40 -17.13 -10.97 -13.38
CA SER A 40 -16.21 -10.37 -14.34
C SER A 40 -16.17 -11.15 -15.66
N GLU A 41 -16.11 -12.48 -15.59
CA GLU A 41 -16.08 -13.35 -16.78
C GLU A 41 -17.38 -13.25 -17.60
N LEU A 42 -18.54 -13.17 -16.92
CA LEU A 42 -19.83 -12.98 -17.59
C LEU A 42 -19.93 -11.61 -18.27
N LEU A 43 -19.48 -10.53 -17.61
CA LEU A 43 -19.45 -9.19 -18.19
C LEU A 43 -18.50 -9.10 -19.40
N GLU A 44 -17.29 -9.68 -19.30
CA GLU A 44 -16.36 -9.76 -20.43
C GLU A 44 -16.95 -10.54 -21.61
N ASN A 45 -17.69 -11.63 -21.34
CA ASN A 45 -18.36 -12.40 -22.38
C ASN A 45 -19.48 -11.59 -23.07
N ILE A 46 -20.25 -10.82 -22.29
CA ILE A 46 -21.28 -9.90 -22.79
C ILE A 46 -20.68 -8.82 -23.69
N GLU A 47 -19.57 -8.23 -23.28
CA GLU A 47 -18.86 -7.21 -24.05
C GLU A 47 -18.26 -7.79 -25.33
N ARG A 48 -17.69 -9.00 -25.26
CA ARG A 48 -17.05 -9.66 -26.41
C ARG A 48 -18.03 -10.12 -27.47
N SER A 49 -19.25 -10.51 -27.07
CA SER A 49 -20.24 -11.11 -27.97
C SER A 49 -21.67 -10.58 -27.77
N PRO A 50 -21.97 -9.29 -28.02
CA PRO A 50 -23.35 -8.78 -27.90
C PRO A 50 -24.28 -9.51 -28.89
N PRO A 51 -25.42 -10.07 -28.46
CA PRO A 51 -26.13 -9.78 -27.20
C PRO A 51 -25.83 -10.67 -25.98
N ALA A 52 -25.13 -11.80 -26.13
CA ALA A 52 -24.79 -12.77 -25.07
C ALA A 52 -25.93 -13.11 -24.08
N LEU A 53 -27.12 -13.45 -24.59
CA LEU A 53 -28.33 -13.65 -23.79
C LEU A 53 -28.15 -14.63 -22.63
N GLU A 54 -27.50 -15.77 -22.84
CA GLU A 54 -27.24 -16.76 -21.78
C GLU A 54 -26.38 -16.20 -20.64
N ALA A 55 -25.34 -15.43 -20.97
CA ALA A 55 -24.47 -14.80 -19.97
C ALA A 55 -25.22 -13.74 -19.16
N ARG A 56 -26.11 -12.97 -19.80
CA ARG A 56 -26.98 -11.98 -19.13
C ARG A 56 -28.00 -12.63 -18.20
N VAL A 57 -28.61 -13.75 -18.60
CA VAL A 57 -29.54 -14.50 -17.75
C VAL A 57 -28.82 -15.10 -16.53
N LEU A 58 -27.60 -15.63 -16.72
CA LEU A 58 -26.78 -16.13 -15.60
C LEU A 58 -26.34 -15.00 -14.66
N LEU A 59 -25.97 -13.84 -15.20
CA LEU A 59 -25.60 -12.67 -14.42
C LEU A 59 -26.78 -12.15 -13.58
N MET A 60 -27.97 -12.09 -14.17
CA MET A 60 -29.22 -11.77 -13.46
C MET A 60 -29.46 -12.74 -12.29
N GLN A 61 -29.37 -14.05 -12.51
CA GLN A 61 -29.58 -15.06 -11.46
C GLN A 61 -28.56 -14.93 -10.32
N LEU A 62 -27.30 -14.65 -10.65
CA LEU A 62 -26.25 -14.46 -9.66
C LEU A 62 -26.50 -13.21 -8.79
N TYR A 63 -26.91 -12.09 -9.40
CA TYR A 63 -27.31 -10.90 -8.66
C TYR A 63 -28.49 -11.16 -7.72
N VAL A 64 -29.46 -12.00 -8.12
CA VAL A 64 -30.54 -12.43 -7.23
C VAL A 64 -30.00 -13.23 -6.04
N GLY A 65 -29.10 -14.19 -6.28
CA GLY A 65 -28.49 -15.01 -5.22
C GLY A 65 -27.65 -14.21 -4.21
N CYS A 66 -27.07 -13.10 -4.66
CA CYS A 66 -26.27 -12.19 -3.82
C CYS A 66 -27.12 -11.13 -3.09
N GLY A 67 -28.44 -11.10 -3.30
CA GLY A 67 -29.33 -10.06 -2.76
C GLY A 67 -29.24 -8.70 -3.47
N TRP A 68 -28.59 -8.62 -4.64
CA TRP A 68 -28.41 -7.38 -5.42
C TRP A 68 -29.58 -7.17 -6.39
N HIS A 69 -30.76 -6.97 -5.83
CA HIS A 69 -32.01 -6.98 -6.60
C HIS A 69 -32.13 -5.86 -7.64
N ASP A 70 -31.53 -4.69 -7.40
CA ASP A 70 -31.57 -3.56 -8.33
C ASP A 70 -30.77 -3.87 -9.61
N ALA A 71 -29.57 -4.43 -9.45
CA ALA A 71 -28.73 -4.86 -10.57
C ALA A 71 -29.40 -6.02 -11.35
N ALA A 72 -30.00 -7.00 -10.64
CA ALA A 72 -30.76 -8.06 -11.28
C ALA A 72 -31.96 -7.53 -12.08
N LYS A 73 -32.65 -6.49 -11.57
CA LYS A 73 -33.80 -5.87 -12.25
C LYS A 73 -33.38 -5.15 -13.53
N GLU A 74 -32.29 -4.40 -13.47
CA GLU A 74 -31.74 -3.74 -14.65
C GLU A 74 -31.35 -4.76 -15.72
N GLU A 75 -30.65 -5.84 -15.33
CA GLU A 75 -30.26 -6.89 -16.26
C GLU A 75 -31.47 -7.63 -16.86
N ALA A 76 -32.51 -7.90 -16.06
CA ALA A 76 -33.76 -8.50 -16.55
C ALA A 76 -34.46 -7.62 -17.61
N HIS A 77 -34.47 -6.29 -17.43
CA HIS A 77 -34.98 -5.37 -18.44
C HIS A 77 -34.15 -5.37 -19.71
N GLN A 78 -32.81 -5.45 -19.61
CA GLN A 78 -31.93 -5.55 -20.77
C GLN A 78 -32.14 -6.86 -21.53
N VAL A 79 -32.30 -7.99 -20.83
CA VAL A 79 -32.61 -9.30 -21.43
C VAL A 79 -33.93 -9.25 -22.20
N LEU A 80 -35.01 -8.72 -21.60
CA LEU A 80 -36.31 -8.62 -22.27
C LEU A 80 -36.36 -7.60 -23.42
N ALA A 81 -35.52 -6.57 -23.36
CA ALA A 81 -35.37 -5.62 -24.46
C ALA A 81 -34.75 -6.27 -25.70
N ILE A 82 -33.86 -7.26 -25.51
CA ILE A 82 -33.23 -8.02 -26.59
C ILE A 82 -34.14 -9.16 -27.06
N ASP A 83 -34.67 -9.96 -26.12
CA ASP A 83 -35.58 -11.07 -26.40
C ASP A 83 -36.69 -11.13 -25.34
N GLY A 84 -37.88 -10.67 -25.75
CA GLY A 84 -39.06 -10.64 -24.90
C GLY A 84 -39.64 -12.01 -24.56
N SER A 85 -39.13 -13.13 -25.10
CA SER A 85 -39.64 -14.48 -24.85
C SER A 85 -38.98 -15.22 -23.68
N ILE A 86 -37.93 -14.65 -23.09
CA ILE A 86 -37.15 -15.29 -22.02
C ILE A 86 -37.96 -15.32 -20.71
N LYS A 87 -38.39 -16.53 -20.32
CA LYS A 87 -39.31 -16.76 -19.20
C LYS A 87 -38.67 -16.39 -17.85
N GLU A 88 -37.38 -16.63 -17.67
CA GLU A 88 -36.66 -16.37 -16.43
C GLU A 88 -36.71 -14.89 -16.04
N ALA A 89 -36.50 -13.99 -17.01
CA ALA A 89 -36.58 -12.56 -16.80
C ALA A 89 -38.03 -12.07 -16.61
N GLN A 90 -39.00 -12.67 -17.33
CA GLN A 90 -40.43 -12.39 -17.12
C GLN A 90 -40.91 -12.80 -15.72
N ILE A 91 -40.53 -13.99 -15.25
CA ILE A 91 -40.86 -14.53 -13.93
C ILE A 91 -40.26 -13.62 -12.85
N TYR A 92 -38.97 -13.28 -12.97
CA TYR A 92 -38.28 -12.42 -12.00
C TYR A 92 -38.97 -11.06 -11.81
N LEU A 93 -39.36 -10.40 -12.92
CA LEU A 93 -40.08 -9.13 -12.86
C LEU A 93 -41.54 -9.28 -12.40
N GLY A 94 -42.21 -10.38 -12.79
CA GLY A 94 -43.60 -10.66 -12.45
C GLY A 94 -43.83 -10.96 -10.97
N ASP A 95 -42.94 -11.74 -10.34
CA ASP A 95 -43.08 -12.16 -8.94
C ASP A 95 -42.81 -10.99 -7.96
N ARG A 96 -41.90 -10.07 -8.31
CA ARG A 96 -41.57 -8.89 -7.49
C ARG A 96 -42.58 -7.75 -7.62
N CYS A 97 -43.22 -7.56 -8.77
CA CYS A 97 -44.31 -6.57 -8.91
C CYS A 97 -45.49 -6.89 -7.99
N LYS A 98 -45.77 -8.16 -7.71
CA LYS A 98 -46.82 -8.58 -6.77
C LYS A 98 -46.41 -8.40 -5.30
N ALA A 99 -45.12 -8.53 -4.98
CA ALA A 99 -44.60 -8.36 -3.61
C ALA A 99 -44.52 -6.89 -3.16
N SER A 100 -44.21 -5.96 -4.08
CA SER A 100 -44.13 -4.53 -3.77
C SER A 100 -45.50 -3.89 -3.49
N LEU A 101 -46.58 -4.42 -4.08
CA LEU A 101 -47.95 -3.92 -3.90
C LEU A 101 -48.58 -4.31 -2.55
N ARG A 102 -47.92 -5.15 -1.74
CA ARG A 102 -48.44 -5.61 -0.44
C ARG A 102 -47.84 -4.89 0.78
N ARG A 103 -46.93 -3.92 0.60
CA ARG A 103 -46.22 -3.27 1.72
C ARG A 103 -46.61 -1.81 2.03
N ASP A 104 -47.55 -1.21 1.30
CA ASP A 104 -47.82 0.25 1.39
C ASP A 104 -49.18 0.66 1.99
N ASP A 105 -49.82 -0.19 2.81
CA ASP A 105 -51.07 0.16 3.55
C ASP A 105 -50.85 0.35 5.07
N GLY A 106 -49.71 0.92 5.49
CA GLY A 106 -49.36 1.18 6.89
C GLY A 106 -49.24 2.67 7.24
N GLY A 107 -50.37 3.37 7.27
CA GLY A 107 -50.46 4.83 7.36
C GLY A 107 -49.86 5.52 8.59
N GLU A 108 -49.38 6.74 8.34
CA GLU A 108 -49.15 7.81 9.31
C GLU A 108 -50.49 8.33 9.90
N ASN A 109 -50.53 8.57 11.22
CA ASN A 109 -51.40 9.64 11.74
C ASN A 109 -50.97 10.17 13.14
N ARG A 110 -50.67 11.48 13.13
CA ARG A 110 -51.07 12.55 14.08
C ARG A 110 -50.56 12.62 15.53
N LYS A 111 -49.78 13.70 15.74
CA LYS A 111 -49.98 14.86 16.64
C LYS A 111 -50.21 14.66 18.16
N ALA A 112 -49.25 15.25 18.90
CA ALA A 112 -49.38 16.23 20.00
C ALA A 112 -49.93 15.79 21.37
N THR A 113 -49.14 15.96 22.45
CA THR A 113 -49.24 17.06 23.45
C THR A 113 -48.50 16.75 24.78
N ALA A 114 -47.93 17.83 25.35
CA ALA A 114 -47.76 18.16 26.78
C ALA A 114 -46.91 17.31 27.78
N LYS A 115 -46.01 18.04 28.45
CA LYS A 115 -45.32 17.78 29.75
C LYS A 115 -46.29 17.90 30.97
N PRO A 116 -45.85 17.90 32.25
CA PRO A 116 -45.10 16.89 33.03
C PRO A 116 -45.68 16.69 34.47
N ALA A 117 -45.32 15.62 35.20
CA ALA A 117 -45.23 15.57 36.69
C ALA A 117 -44.67 14.20 37.10
N SER A 118 -43.54 14.08 37.79
CA SER A 118 -43.28 14.27 39.23
C SER A 118 -43.59 13.04 40.11
N THR A 119 -42.72 12.81 41.10
CA THR A 119 -42.69 11.75 42.14
C THR A 119 -42.30 10.35 41.65
N GLY A 120 -41.49 9.55 42.32
CA GLY A 120 -40.85 9.66 43.63
C GLY A 120 -40.49 8.25 44.11
N THR A 121 -39.22 8.07 44.50
CA THR A 121 -38.75 7.19 45.59
C THR A 121 -39.11 5.68 45.63
N LYS A 122 -38.02 4.90 45.52
CA LYS A 122 -37.50 3.89 46.48
C LYS A 122 -38.05 2.45 46.51
N SER A 123 -37.05 1.57 46.61
CA SER A 123 -36.97 0.28 47.31
C SER A 123 -37.50 -0.94 46.55
N LYS A 124 -36.61 -1.83 46.10
CA LYS A 124 -35.92 -2.92 46.84
C LYS A 124 -36.88 -4.08 47.13
N VAL A 125 -36.57 -5.27 46.57
CA VAL A 125 -36.44 -6.56 47.27
C VAL A 125 -36.66 -7.75 46.29
N LYS A 126 -35.61 -8.59 46.25
CA LYS A 126 -35.57 -10.07 46.10
C LYS A 126 -36.63 -10.78 45.25
N GLY A 127 -36.12 -11.54 44.28
CA GLY A 127 -35.74 -12.93 44.57
C GLY A 127 -36.30 -14.01 43.65
N LYS A 128 -35.39 -14.94 43.35
CA LYS A 128 -35.55 -16.38 43.05
C LYS A 128 -35.68 -16.80 41.58
N ASP A 129 -34.56 -17.38 41.13
CA ASP A 129 -34.39 -18.75 40.66
C ASP A 129 -35.35 -19.29 39.58
N ALA A 130 -34.81 -19.49 38.38
CA ALA A 130 -35.03 -20.73 37.63
C ALA A 130 -33.84 -20.99 36.69
N THR A 131 -33.14 -22.05 37.04
CA THR A 131 -32.15 -22.84 36.30
C THR A 131 -32.62 -23.17 34.89
N GLU A 132 -31.78 -22.98 33.87
CA GLU A 132 -31.88 -23.79 32.65
C GLU A 132 -30.52 -23.98 31.96
N LEU A 133 -30.22 -25.25 31.66
CA LEU A 133 -28.96 -25.76 31.16
C LEU A 133 -28.65 -25.25 29.75
N ARG A 134 -27.56 -24.51 29.62
CA ARG A 134 -27.01 -24.13 28.31
C ARG A 134 -26.04 -25.19 27.82
N HIS A 135 -26.49 -26.02 26.87
CA HIS A 135 -25.61 -26.90 26.09
C HIS A 135 -24.72 -26.02 25.18
N GLN A 136 -23.45 -25.87 25.55
CA GLN A 136 -22.42 -25.34 24.66
C GLN A 136 -22.07 -26.43 23.65
N ARG A 137 -22.51 -26.26 22.40
CA ARG A 137 -22.04 -27.07 21.28
C ARG A 137 -20.64 -26.56 20.91
N ALA A 138 -19.62 -27.34 21.24
CA ALA A 138 -18.24 -27.07 20.88
C ALA A 138 -18.11 -26.96 19.35
N GLN A 139 -17.61 -25.82 18.87
CA GLN A 139 -17.14 -25.71 17.49
C GLN A 139 -15.78 -26.43 17.35
N PRO A 140 -15.48 -27.04 16.19
CA PRO A 140 -14.18 -27.65 15.97
C PRO A 140 -13.09 -26.58 16.00
N PRO A 141 -11.92 -26.84 16.62
CA PRO A 141 -10.85 -25.87 16.73
C PRO A 141 -10.27 -25.57 15.33
N THR A 142 -10.46 -24.34 14.87
CA THR A 142 -9.69 -23.81 13.74
C THR A 142 -8.27 -23.56 14.22
N TRP A 143 -7.34 -24.42 13.80
CA TRP A 143 -5.90 -24.25 14.06
C TRP A 143 -5.38 -23.02 13.32
N ARG A 144 -5.41 -21.87 13.98
CA ARG A 144 -4.53 -20.74 13.66
C ARG A 144 -3.58 -20.56 14.84
N PRO A 145 -2.26 -20.75 14.67
CA PRO A 145 -1.31 -20.39 15.71
C PRO A 145 -1.35 -18.87 15.88
N ARG A 146 -2.02 -18.37 16.92
CA ARG A 146 -1.78 -17.02 17.41
C ARG A 146 -0.39 -17.04 18.04
N LEU A 147 0.59 -16.36 17.42
CA LEU A 147 1.86 -16.04 18.04
C LEU A 147 1.59 -15.14 19.26
N GLY A 148 1.31 -15.75 20.40
CA GLY A 148 1.27 -15.07 21.69
C GLY A 148 2.68 -14.64 22.09
N LYS A 149 2.76 -13.57 22.91
CA LYS A 149 4.00 -13.04 23.49
C LYS A 149 4.90 -14.18 23.99
N ILE A 150 6.14 -14.21 23.51
CA ILE A 150 7.14 -15.23 23.84
C ILE A 150 7.38 -15.18 25.36
N THR A 151 6.76 -16.10 26.11
CA THR A 151 7.23 -16.48 27.44
C THR A 151 8.58 -17.17 27.30
N SER A 152 9.46 -17.01 28.30
CA SER A 152 10.80 -17.60 28.47
C SER A 152 11.25 -18.61 27.38
N PRO A 153 12.44 -18.44 26.76
CA PRO A 153 12.90 -19.27 25.64
C PRO A 153 12.82 -20.79 25.91
N ALA A 154 13.01 -21.24 27.15
CA ALA A 154 12.85 -22.64 27.54
C ALA A 154 11.43 -23.18 27.32
N VAL A 155 10.40 -22.38 27.65
CA VAL A 155 8.98 -22.75 27.46
C VAL A 155 8.62 -22.77 25.97
N SER A 156 9.26 -21.93 25.15
CA SER A 156 9.05 -21.92 23.71
C SER A 156 9.66 -23.12 22.99
N LEU A 157 10.81 -23.62 23.46
CA LEU A 157 11.46 -24.82 22.93
C LEU A 157 10.67 -26.09 23.25
N GLN A 158 10.22 -26.24 24.50
CA GLN A 158 9.44 -27.42 24.88
C GLN A 158 8.12 -27.51 24.11
N LYS A 159 7.42 -26.37 23.91
CA LYS A 159 6.22 -26.34 23.05
C LYS A 159 6.51 -26.70 21.60
N LEU A 160 7.69 -26.36 21.09
CA LEU A 160 8.10 -26.71 19.74
C LEU A 160 8.41 -28.21 19.64
N GLU A 161 9.11 -28.78 20.62
CA GLU A 161 9.37 -30.21 20.73
C GLU A 161 8.08 -31.02 20.83
N ASP A 162 7.15 -30.62 21.72
CA ASP A 162 5.85 -31.27 21.87
C ASP A 162 5.04 -31.20 20.56
N GLY A 163 5.05 -30.03 19.90
CA GLY A 163 4.41 -29.83 18.61
C GLY A 163 5.03 -30.68 17.50
N TYR A 164 6.35 -30.83 17.50
CA TYR A 164 7.10 -31.66 16.54
C TYR A 164 6.78 -33.14 16.71
N VAL A 165 6.79 -33.65 17.95
CA VAL A 165 6.42 -35.03 18.25
C VAL A 165 4.96 -35.32 17.89
N ALA A 166 4.05 -34.39 18.20
CA ALA A 166 2.65 -34.51 17.82
C ALA A 166 2.47 -34.57 16.29
N LEU A 167 3.23 -33.74 15.55
CA LEU A 167 3.20 -33.73 14.09
C LEU A 167 3.71 -35.04 13.49
N MET A 168 4.83 -35.57 13.99
CA MET A 168 5.35 -36.89 13.57
C MET A 168 4.33 -38.00 13.82
N ARG A 169 3.68 -38.00 14.99
CA ARG A 169 2.65 -38.99 15.34
C ARG A 169 1.45 -38.90 14.42
N ASN A 170 0.99 -37.69 14.09
CA ASN A 170 -0.11 -37.49 13.16
C ASN A 170 0.27 -37.93 11.74
N ALA A 171 1.51 -37.68 11.30
CA ALA A 171 2.00 -38.16 10.02
C ALA A 171 2.04 -39.69 9.96
N GLN A 172 2.47 -40.37 11.05
CA GLN A 172 2.42 -41.83 11.15
C GLN A 172 0.99 -42.38 11.06
N LEU A 173 0.03 -41.75 11.72
CA LEU A 173 -1.38 -42.14 11.65
C LEU A 173 -1.94 -41.99 10.23
N LEU A 174 -1.74 -40.82 9.61
CA LEU A 174 -2.16 -40.57 8.23
C LEU A 174 -1.47 -41.48 7.22
N LEU A 175 -0.20 -41.83 7.44
CA LEU A 175 0.52 -42.80 6.61
C LEU A 175 -0.10 -44.20 6.71
N GLY A 176 -0.54 -44.60 7.91
CA GLY A 176 -1.29 -45.85 8.10
C GLY A 176 -2.63 -45.83 7.37
N GLU A 177 -3.39 -44.75 7.50
CA GLU A 177 -4.69 -44.57 6.83
C GLU A 177 -4.56 -44.55 5.30
N THR A 178 -3.56 -43.85 4.77
CA THR A 178 -3.32 -43.78 3.31
C THR A 178 -2.92 -45.13 2.72
N LYS A 179 -2.13 -45.95 3.43
CA LYS A 179 -1.83 -47.34 3.03
C LYS A 179 -3.07 -48.23 3.03
N LEU A 180 -3.98 -48.07 3.99
CA LEU A 180 -5.26 -48.78 3.98
C LEU A 180 -6.14 -48.36 2.78
N LEU A 181 -6.07 -47.09 2.37
CA LEU A 181 -6.77 -46.61 1.18
C LEU A 181 -6.13 -47.14 -0.13
N GLU A 182 -4.82 -47.35 -0.14
CA GLU A 182 -4.09 -48.03 -1.22
C GLU A 182 -4.58 -49.48 -1.39
N ASP A 183 -4.75 -50.21 -0.29
CA ASP A 183 -5.32 -51.57 -0.29
C ASP A 183 -6.76 -51.60 -0.83
N LEU A 184 -7.50 -50.50 -0.68
CA LEU A 184 -8.85 -50.31 -1.21
C LEU A 184 -8.87 -49.77 -2.65
N ASN A 185 -7.70 -49.62 -3.28
CA ASN A 185 -7.53 -49.15 -4.66
C ASN A 185 -8.11 -47.75 -4.92
N VAL A 186 -8.11 -46.90 -3.88
CA VAL A 186 -8.51 -45.49 -4.00
C VAL A 186 -7.33 -44.71 -4.59
N PRO A 187 -7.51 -43.93 -5.68
CA PRO A 187 -6.41 -43.20 -6.29
C PRO A 187 -5.82 -42.20 -5.30
N HIS A 188 -4.53 -42.35 -5.01
CA HIS A 188 -3.75 -41.47 -4.15
C HIS A 188 -2.50 -40.96 -4.87
N CYS A 189 -1.97 -39.83 -4.41
CA CYS A 189 -0.75 -39.24 -4.96
C CYS A 189 0.48 -39.86 -4.27
N GLU A 190 1.31 -40.63 -4.99
CA GLU A 190 2.54 -41.26 -4.47
C GLU A 190 3.46 -40.24 -3.75
N GLU A 191 3.52 -38.99 -4.24
CA GLU A 191 4.29 -37.92 -3.60
C GLU A 191 3.83 -37.63 -2.16
N GLN A 192 2.52 -37.71 -1.89
CA GLN A 192 1.97 -37.45 -0.54
C GLN A 192 2.33 -38.55 0.45
N ILE A 193 2.41 -39.80 -0.02
CA ILE A 193 2.82 -40.95 0.80
C ILE A 193 4.31 -40.82 1.17
N LEU A 194 5.15 -40.43 0.21
CA LEU A 194 6.58 -40.17 0.45
C LEU A 194 6.79 -39.00 1.42
N ASP A 195 6.03 -37.92 1.26
CA ASP A 195 6.05 -36.75 2.15
C ASP A 195 5.57 -37.12 3.58
N LEU A 196 4.50 -37.90 3.72
CA LEU A 196 4.02 -38.38 5.03
C LEU A 196 5.02 -39.34 5.70
N ALA A 197 5.66 -40.23 4.93
CA ALA A 197 6.69 -41.13 5.43
C ALA A 197 7.91 -40.35 5.96
N ALA A 198 8.41 -39.39 5.19
CA ALA A 198 9.51 -38.55 5.63
C ALA A 198 9.14 -37.68 6.85
N MET A 199 7.90 -37.19 6.97
CA MET A 199 7.45 -36.51 8.20
C MET A 199 7.38 -37.46 9.40
N ALA A 200 6.87 -38.67 9.21
CA ALA A 200 6.77 -39.70 10.23
C ALA A 200 8.13 -40.17 10.76
N GLU A 201 9.17 -40.08 9.94
CA GLU A 201 10.57 -40.38 10.27
C GLU A 201 11.33 -39.18 10.87
N GLY A 202 10.70 -38.01 10.96
CA GLY A 202 11.34 -36.79 11.48
C GLY A 202 12.20 -36.06 10.44
N HIS A 203 12.09 -36.40 9.16
CA HIS A 203 12.70 -35.66 8.06
C HIS A 203 11.84 -34.47 7.62
N LEU A 204 11.39 -33.65 8.56
CA LEU A 204 10.53 -32.49 8.27
C LEU A 204 11.16 -31.48 7.31
N SER A 205 12.48 -31.40 7.26
CA SER A 205 13.21 -30.54 6.33
C SER A 205 13.12 -30.99 4.86
N SER A 206 12.90 -32.28 4.59
CA SER A 206 12.72 -32.78 3.22
C SER A 206 11.28 -32.58 2.73
N VAL A 207 10.31 -32.58 3.65
CA VAL A 207 8.88 -32.51 3.34
C VAL A 207 8.34 -31.09 3.34
N VAL A 208 8.88 -30.22 4.18
CA VAL A 208 8.62 -28.79 4.12
C VAL A 208 9.34 -28.24 2.90
N ARG A 209 8.75 -28.51 1.72
CA ARG A 209 9.11 -27.86 0.47
C ARG A 209 9.11 -26.38 0.74
N ALA A 210 10.17 -25.69 0.32
CA ALA A 210 10.28 -24.24 0.46
C ALA A 210 8.93 -23.64 0.06
N ARG A 211 8.30 -22.89 0.99
CA ARG A 211 6.93 -22.38 0.87
C ARG A 211 6.68 -21.97 -0.57
N ARG A 212 5.75 -22.65 -1.26
CA ARG A 212 5.43 -22.31 -2.66
C ARG A 212 5.13 -20.83 -2.72
N LEU A 213 5.82 -20.12 -3.62
CA LEU A 213 5.61 -18.70 -3.82
C LEU A 213 4.15 -18.46 -4.18
N GLN A 214 3.52 -17.53 -3.47
CA GLN A 214 2.14 -17.19 -3.74
C GLN A 214 2.03 -16.54 -5.13
N SER A 215 0.88 -16.68 -5.77
CA SER A 215 0.65 -15.98 -7.04
C SER A 215 0.67 -14.47 -6.81
N VAL A 216 1.21 -13.71 -7.77
CA VAL A 216 1.30 -12.23 -7.69
C VAL A 216 -0.08 -11.63 -7.42
N LYS A 217 -1.14 -12.20 -8.00
CA LYS A 217 -2.54 -11.78 -7.81
C LYS A 217 -3.00 -11.90 -6.35
N ILE A 218 -2.68 -13.01 -5.67
CA ILE A 218 -3.05 -13.20 -4.25
C ILE A 218 -2.31 -12.18 -3.37
N VAL A 219 -1.03 -11.97 -3.64
CA VAL A 219 -0.20 -11.02 -2.89
C VAL A 219 -0.69 -9.58 -3.10
N ALA A 220 -1.00 -9.19 -4.35
CA ALA A 220 -1.56 -7.88 -4.63
C ALA A 220 -2.90 -7.66 -3.89
N LYS A 221 -3.79 -8.65 -3.86
CA LYS A 221 -5.02 -8.60 -3.06
C LYS A 221 -4.74 -8.45 -1.57
N ALA A 222 -3.75 -9.15 -1.04
CA ALA A 222 -3.33 -9.04 0.36
C ALA A 222 -2.78 -7.63 0.68
N ILE A 223 -1.91 -7.08 -0.18
CA ILE A 223 -1.39 -5.70 -0.03
C ILE A 223 -2.54 -4.70 0.01
N VAL A 224 -3.53 -4.82 -0.88
CA VAL A 224 -4.70 -3.94 -0.91
C VAL A 224 -5.54 -4.08 0.36
N ALA A 225 -5.75 -5.31 0.85
CA ALA A 225 -6.49 -5.57 2.08
C ALA A 225 -5.77 -4.96 3.29
N ASP A 226 -4.47 -5.22 3.45
CA ASP A 226 -3.66 -4.74 4.57
C ASP A 226 -3.49 -3.21 4.55
N SER A 227 -3.45 -2.62 3.35
CA SER A 227 -3.36 -1.15 3.19
C SER A 227 -4.59 -0.41 3.71
N LYS A 228 -5.74 -1.08 3.89
CA LYS A 228 -6.94 -0.50 4.52
C LYS A 228 -6.71 -0.16 5.99
N ASP A 229 -5.91 -0.97 6.68
CA ASP A 229 -5.53 -0.75 8.08
C ASP A 229 -4.33 0.19 8.22
N GLY A 230 -3.64 0.47 7.11
CA GLY A 230 -2.54 1.43 7.03
C GLY A 230 -1.56 1.09 5.91
N VAL A 231 -1.07 2.12 5.22
CA VAL A 231 -0.12 1.98 4.09
C VAL A 231 1.12 1.17 4.47
N GLN A 232 1.60 1.30 5.72
CA GLN A 232 2.74 0.56 6.22
C GLN A 232 2.51 -0.96 6.28
N ASN A 233 1.28 -1.41 6.57
CA ASN A 233 0.96 -2.83 6.60
C ASN A 233 1.02 -3.43 5.19
N GLY A 234 0.48 -2.70 4.20
CA GLY A 234 0.63 -3.05 2.79
C GLY A 234 2.10 -3.14 2.35
N LEU A 235 2.93 -2.17 2.76
CA LEU A 235 4.37 -2.18 2.49
C LEU A 235 5.04 -3.41 3.12
N ASN A 236 4.76 -3.71 4.39
CA ASN A 236 5.33 -4.86 5.09
C ASN A 236 4.97 -6.18 4.39
N THR A 237 3.74 -6.31 3.88
CA THR A 237 3.31 -7.47 3.10
C THR A 237 4.04 -7.57 1.76
N ALA A 238 4.23 -6.45 1.06
CA ALA A 238 4.99 -6.41 -0.19
C ALA A 238 6.47 -6.78 0.01
N VAL A 239 7.12 -6.22 1.04
CA VAL A 239 8.51 -6.55 1.39
C VAL A 239 8.62 -8.03 1.74
N LYS A 240 7.71 -8.54 2.58
CA LYS A 240 7.70 -9.96 2.96
C LYS A 240 7.57 -10.91 1.77
N ASP A 241 6.77 -10.57 0.74
CA ASP A 241 6.70 -11.37 -0.50
C ASP A 241 8.07 -11.40 -1.21
N LEU A 242 8.71 -10.24 -1.38
CA LEU A 242 10.03 -10.17 -2.02
C LEU A 242 11.11 -10.89 -1.21
N ASP A 243 11.07 -10.79 0.13
CA ASP A 243 11.95 -11.53 1.02
C ASP A 243 11.75 -13.05 0.89
N ASP A 244 10.50 -13.51 0.84
CA ASP A 244 10.15 -14.92 0.64
C ASP A 244 10.64 -15.43 -0.73
N VAL A 245 10.51 -14.62 -1.79
CA VAL A 245 11.03 -14.91 -3.14
C VAL A 245 12.55 -15.00 -3.14
N ALA A 246 13.26 -14.04 -2.52
CA ALA A 246 14.71 -14.03 -2.44
C ALA A 246 15.24 -15.27 -1.70
N ARG A 247 14.63 -15.61 -0.56
CA ARG A 247 14.99 -16.80 0.23
C ARG A 247 14.71 -18.09 -0.53
N TRP A 248 13.59 -18.17 -1.25
CA TRP A 248 13.25 -19.33 -2.08
C TRP A 248 14.27 -19.55 -3.21
N LEU A 249 14.68 -18.49 -3.91
CA LEU A 249 15.67 -18.57 -4.99
C LEU A 249 17.04 -19.05 -4.49
N ARG A 250 17.52 -18.51 -3.36
CA ARG A 250 18.77 -18.96 -2.75
C ARG A 250 18.73 -20.45 -2.40
N LYS A 251 17.68 -20.87 -1.68
CA LYS A 251 17.52 -22.28 -1.30
C LYS A 251 17.45 -23.19 -2.52
N SER A 252 16.77 -22.77 -3.59
CA SER A 252 16.70 -23.55 -4.83
C SER A 252 18.08 -23.77 -5.44
N LYS A 253 18.96 -22.76 -5.40
CA LYS A 253 20.33 -22.86 -5.90
C LYS A 253 21.19 -23.74 -5.00
N ASP A 254 21.13 -23.55 -3.69
CA ASP A 254 21.85 -24.38 -2.72
C ASP A 254 21.52 -25.88 -2.91
N THR A 255 20.25 -26.20 -3.15
CA THR A 255 19.83 -27.59 -3.41
C THR A 255 20.32 -28.13 -4.76
N ALA A 256 20.40 -27.28 -5.79
CA ALA A 256 20.90 -27.68 -7.09
C ALA A 256 22.41 -27.98 -7.03
N GLU A 257 23.17 -27.16 -6.29
CA GLU A 257 24.60 -27.38 -6.04
C GLU A 257 24.86 -28.67 -5.26
N ALA A 258 24.10 -28.89 -4.17
CA ALA A 258 24.22 -30.10 -3.35
C ALA A 258 23.92 -31.39 -4.15
N SER A 259 23.05 -31.31 -5.16
CA SER A 259 22.71 -32.45 -6.02
C SER A 259 23.77 -32.80 -7.08
N GLY A 260 24.88 -32.05 -7.17
CA GLY A 260 25.96 -32.32 -8.13
C GLY A 260 25.57 -32.13 -9.60
N LYS A 261 24.36 -31.63 -9.89
CA LYS A 261 23.86 -31.39 -11.26
C LYS A 261 24.20 -30.00 -11.81
N GLY A 262 24.82 -29.12 -11.02
CA GLY A 262 25.17 -27.76 -11.42
C GLY A 262 26.65 -27.61 -11.84
N MET A 263 26.93 -27.67 -13.14
CA MET A 263 28.27 -27.46 -13.70
C MET A 263 28.50 -25.96 -14.00
N SER A 264 28.53 -25.09 -12.99
CA SER A 264 29.20 -23.79 -13.07
C SER A 264 29.29 -23.18 -11.67
N ARG A 265 30.50 -23.03 -11.14
CA ARG A 265 30.76 -22.16 -9.98
C ARG A 265 30.60 -20.72 -10.44
N SER A 266 29.37 -20.23 -10.52
CA SER A 266 29.18 -18.80 -10.76
C SER A 266 29.79 -18.04 -9.58
N THR A 267 30.44 -16.92 -9.89
CA THR A 267 31.01 -16.09 -8.83
C THR A 267 29.85 -15.49 -8.04
N GLY A 268 29.99 -15.30 -6.72
CA GLY A 268 28.87 -14.89 -5.85
C GLY A 268 28.16 -13.57 -6.23
N ASN A 269 28.67 -12.81 -7.19
CA ASN A 269 27.97 -11.66 -7.77
C ASN A 269 26.91 -12.08 -8.81
N ASP A 270 27.18 -13.10 -9.64
CA ASP A 270 26.25 -13.56 -10.67
C ASP A 270 24.94 -14.07 -10.04
N ASP A 271 25.03 -14.71 -8.87
CA ASP A 271 23.87 -15.14 -8.10
C ASP A 271 22.98 -13.96 -7.67
N LYS A 272 23.60 -12.87 -7.18
CA LYS A 272 22.87 -11.68 -6.74
C LYS A 272 22.15 -10.99 -7.89
N ASP A 273 22.76 -10.94 -9.07
CA ASP A 273 22.17 -10.31 -10.25
C ASP A 273 20.96 -11.10 -10.76
N GLU A 274 21.03 -12.44 -10.77
CA GLU A 274 19.88 -13.30 -11.11
C GLU A 274 18.73 -13.16 -10.11
N ILE A 275 19.05 -13.14 -8.79
CA ILE A 275 18.04 -12.92 -7.75
C ILE A 275 17.43 -11.53 -7.93
N ARG A 276 18.25 -10.50 -8.18
CA ARG A 276 17.78 -9.14 -8.41
C ARG A 276 16.85 -9.07 -9.62
N GLU A 277 17.22 -9.69 -10.73
CA GLU A 277 16.39 -9.70 -11.94
C GLU A 277 15.01 -10.35 -11.66
N ALA A 278 14.99 -11.47 -10.93
CA ALA A 278 13.74 -12.12 -10.54
C ALA A 278 12.88 -11.23 -9.62
N LEU A 279 13.49 -10.55 -8.65
CA LEU A 279 12.81 -9.60 -7.77
C LEU A 279 12.27 -8.39 -8.53
N VAL A 280 13.03 -7.82 -9.47
CA VAL A 280 12.58 -6.72 -10.34
C VAL A 280 11.37 -7.15 -11.18
N LYS A 281 11.41 -8.35 -11.78
CA LYS A 281 10.27 -8.91 -12.52
C LYS A 281 9.04 -9.08 -11.63
N ARG A 282 9.23 -9.59 -10.40
CA ARG A 282 8.16 -9.76 -9.41
C ARG A 282 7.57 -8.42 -8.95
N ALA A 283 8.40 -7.44 -8.62
CA ALA A 283 7.98 -6.10 -8.22
C ALA A 283 7.23 -5.39 -9.35
N LYS A 284 7.71 -5.50 -10.60
CA LYS A 284 7.01 -4.96 -11.78
C LYS A 284 5.63 -5.61 -11.97
N ALA A 285 5.51 -6.92 -11.76
CA ALA A 285 4.24 -7.62 -11.83
C ALA A 285 3.28 -7.20 -10.71
N LEU A 286 3.79 -7.01 -9.47
CA LEU A 286 3.00 -6.45 -8.36
C LEU A 286 2.50 -5.05 -8.70
N LYS A 287 3.40 -4.17 -9.15
CA LYS A 287 3.07 -2.80 -9.56
C LYS A 287 1.97 -2.73 -10.61
N ALA A 288 1.99 -3.63 -11.60
CA ALA A 288 0.98 -3.70 -12.64
C ALA A 288 -0.42 -4.14 -12.14
N LEU A 289 -0.48 -4.87 -11.03
CA LEU A 289 -1.74 -5.37 -10.45
C LEU A 289 -2.26 -4.49 -9.30
N LEU A 290 -1.44 -3.59 -8.76
CA LEU A 290 -1.82 -2.70 -7.67
C LEU A 290 -2.59 -1.47 -8.20
N PRO A 291 -3.60 -0.98 -7.46
CA PRO A 291 -4.23 0.31 -7.73
C PRO A 291 -3.21 1.45 -7.74
N GLN A 292 -3.43 2.47 -8.58
CA GLN A 292 -2.52 3.61 -8.76
C GLN A 292 -1.95 4.21 -7.45
N PRO A 293 -2.73 4.48 -6.38
CA PRO A 293 -2.18 5.04 -5.15
C PRO A 293 -1.24 4.09 -4.39
N LEU A 294 -1.31 2.77 -4.63
CA LEU A 294 -0.50 1.75 -3.96
C LEU A 294 0.68 1.27 -4.82
N GLN A 295 0.76 1.65 -6.09
CA GLN A 295 1.88 1.29 -6.97
C GLN A 295 3.28 1.63 -6.40
N PRO A 296 3.49 2.77 -5.71
CA PRO A 296 4.78 3.08 -5.11
C PRO A 296 5.24 2.07 -4.05
N LEU A 297 4.33 1.30 -3.45
CA LEU A 297 4.68 0.28 -2.46
C LEU A 297 5.54 -0.83 -3.06
N ALA A 298 5.35 -1.16 -4.34
CA ALA A 298 6.17 -2.17 -5.01
C ALA A 298 7.62 -1.68 -5.20
N ASP A 299 7.79 -0.39 -5.54
CA ASP A 299 9.12 0.22 -5.69
C ASP A 299 9.83 0.34 -4.33
N LEU A 300 9.11 0.76 -3.28
CA LEU A 300 9.62 0.81 -1.90
C LEU A 300 9.97 -0.59 -1.38
N ALA A 301 9.14 -1.60 -1.66
CA ALA A 301 9.44 -2.96 -1.27
C ALA A 301 10.72 -3.48 -1.94
N MET A 302 10.89 -3.19 -3.23
CA MET A 302 12.13 -3.51 -3.95
C MET A 302 13.33 -2.79 -3.33
N MET A 303 13.21 -1.51 -2.99
CA MET A 303 14.26 -0.74 -2.32
C MET A 303 14.73 -1.42 -1.02
N HIS A 304 13.80 -1.85 -0.16
CA HIS A 304 14.16 -2.59 1.07
C HIS A 304 14.77 -3.97 0.78
N ALA A 305 14.25 -4.70 -0.22
CA ALA A 305 14.81 -5.99 -0.60
C ALA A 305 16.25 -5.87 -1.12
N GLU A 306 16.54 -4.83 -1.90
CA GLU A 306 17.89 -4.53 -2.38
C GLU A 306 18.86 -4.20 -1.24
N HIS A 307 18.39 -3.43 -0.27
CA HIS A 307 19.16 -3.05 0.91
C HIS A 307 19.55 -4.26 1.75
N GLU A 308 18.55 -5.05 2.16
CA GLU A 308 18.74 -6.07 3.19
C GLU A 308 19.24 -7.41 2.65
N PHE A 309 18.85 -7.77 1.42
CA PHE A 309 19.19 -9.09 0.86
C PHE A 309 20.33 -9.00 -0.13
N LEU A 310 20.33 -8.00 -1.00
CA LEU A 310 21.32 -7.93 -2.08
C LEU A 310 22.60 -7.21 -1.65
N ASN A 311 22.58 -6.53 -0.50
CA ASN A 311 23.65 -5.64 -0.03
C ASN A 311 24.03 -4.67 -1.14
N ARG A 312 23.01 -3.97 -1.68
CA ARG A 312 23.21 -2.95 -2.71
C ARG A 312 24.28 -1.97 -2.25
N LYS A 313 25.24 -1.66 -3.12
CA LYS A 313 26.18 -0.56 -2.90
C LYS A 313 25.48 0.75 -3.21
N TYR A 314 25.58 1.70 -2.28
CA TYR A 314 25.06 3.06 -2.41
C TYR A 314 26.21 4.00 -2.71
N VAL A 315 25.91 5.26 -3.03
CA VAL A 315 26.94 6.28 -3.23
C VAL A 315 27.68 6.60 -1.93
N ASN A 316 26.99 6.47 -0.80
CA ASN A 316 27.55 6.59 0.54
C ASN A 316 27.60 5.23 1.26
N ASP A 317 28.68 4.99 1.99
CA ASP A 317 28.86 3.79 2.82
C ASP A 317 28.40 4.01 4.28
N GLU A 318 28.30 5.27 4.71
CA GLU A 318 27.92 5.70 6.06
C GLU A 318 26.79 6.75 6.04
N THR A 319 26.07 6.86 7.15
CA THR A 319 25.05 7.91 7.42
C THR A 319 25.72 9.25 7.75
N MET A 320 24.92 10.30 7.98
CA MET A 320 25.45 11.60 8.40
C MET A 320 25.99 11.58 9.84
N SER A 321 25.57 10.59 10.65
CA SER A 321 26.10 10.33 11.99
C SER A 321 27.26 9.32 12.00
N PHE A 322 27.80 8.95 10.84
CA PHE A 322 28.89 7.97 10.66
C PHE A 322 28.54 6.52 11.03
N ASP A 323 27.25 6.18 11.05
CA ASP A 323 26.83 4.78 11.18
C ASP A 323 26.87 4.08 9.82
N PRO A 324 27.20 2.79 9.73
CA PRO A 324 27.21 2.09 8.46
C PRO A 324 25.80 2.01 7.86
N ILE A 325 25.65 2.20 6.54
CA ILE A 325 24.33 2.15 5.89
C ILE A 325 23.58 0.84 6.14
N SER A 326 24.29 -0.28 6.25
CA SER A 326 23.70 -1.59 6.55
C SER A 326 23.08 -1.71 7.94
N SER A 327 23.33 -0.78 8.87
CA SER A 327 22.72 -0.79 10.20
C SER A 327 21.45 0.05 10.31
N ILE A 328 21.06 0.78 9.26
CA ILE A 328 19.85 1.61 9.30
C ILE A 328 18.63 0.68 9.46
N PRO A 329 17.77 0.90 10.47
CA PRO A 329 16.55 0.13 10.62
C PRO A 329 15.62 0.31 9.41
N ARG A 330 14.94 -0.76 8.98
CA ARG A 330 13.99 -0.73 7.85
C ARG A 330 12.98 0.42 7.93
N ALA A 331 12.50 0.73 9.13
CA ALA A 331 11.52 1.81 9.37
C ALA A 331 12.08 3.23 9.13
N ASN A 332 13.41 3.38 9.16
CA ASN A 332 14.11 4.63 8.93
C ASN A 332 14.76 4.67 7.55
N PHE A 333 14.92 3.53 6.88
CA PHE A 333 15.68 3.43 5.64
C PHE A 333 14.93 4.00 4.43
N TRP A 334 15.61 4.86 3.67
CA TRP A 334 15.14 5.32 2.36
C TRP A 334 16.33 5.52 1.41
N THR A 335 16.09 5.48 0.09
CA THR A 335 17.11 5.72 -0.94
C THR A 335 16.59 6.75 -1.95
N SER A 336 17.38 7.77 -2.23
CA SER A 336 17.08 8.77 -3.26
C SER A 336 17.42 8.30 -4.67
N GLU A 337 16.84 8.95 -5.68
CA GLU A 337 17.08 8.63 -7.10
C GLU A 337 18.56 8.76 -7.50
N ASP A 338 19.31 9.67 -6.86
CA ASP A 338 20.76 9.83 -7.06
C ASP A 338 21.60 8.72 -6.40
N GLY A 339 20.96 7.73 -5.75
CA GLY A 339 21.61 6.52 -5.23
C GLY A 339 22.19 6.64 -3.82
N TYR A 340 21.90 7.74 -3.10
CA TYR A 340 22.25 7.87 -1.69
C TYR A 340 21.24 7.15 -0.80
N ALA A 341 21.75 6.45 0.22
CA ALA A 341 20.96 5.85 1.27
C ALA A 341 20.87 6.78 2.48
N TRP A 342 19.69 6.83 3.10
CA TRP A 342 19.36 7.78 4.15
C TRP A 342 18.74 7.07 5.34
N ASP A 343 19.20 7.45 6.54
CA ASP A 343 18.35 7.39 7.71
C ASP A 343 17.40 8.61 7.64
N MET A 344 16.09 8.33 7.56
CA MET A 344 15.06 9.35 7.43
C MET A 344 14.93 10.25 8.65
N GLU A 345 15.34 9.83 9.83
CA GLU A 345 15.39 10.71 11.01
C GLU A 345 16.49 11.76 10.85
N GLU A 346 17.69 11.34 10.46
CA GLU A 346 18.82 12.23 10.21
C GLU A 346 18.52 13.18 9.04
N LEU A 347 18.00 12.64 7.92
CA LEU A 347 17.66 13.44 6.75
C LEU A 347 16.59 14.48 7.08
N ALA A 348 15.53 14.09 7.79
CA ALA A 348 14.51 15.03 8.22
C ALA A 348 15.07 16.09 9.17
N GLY A 349 16.00 15.72 10.07
CA GLY A 349 16.73 16.67 10.92
C GLY A 349 17.53 17.69 10.11
N ALA A 350 18.29 17.24 9.11
CA ALA A 350 19.09 18.10 8.23
C ALA A 350 18.22 19.04 7.38
N ILE A 351 17.08 18.57 6.88
CA ILE A 351 16.14 19.43 6.12
C ILE A 351 15.49 20.47 7.04
N ARG A 352 15.17 20.10 8.29
CA ARG A 352 14.63 21.05 9.29
C ARG A 352 15.64 22.12 9.65
N SER A 353 16.90 21.77 9.87
CA SER A 353 17.96 22.75 10.15
C SER A 353 18.19 23.68 8.95
N GLY A 354 18.06 23.15 7.73
CA GLY A 354 18.02 23.91 6.47
C GLY A 354 16.72 24.69 6.22
N LYS A 355 15.86 24.89 7.23
CA LYS A 355 14.58 25.61 7.14
C LYS A 355 13.62 25.08 6.05
N GLY A 356 13.68 23.79 5.73
CA GLY A 356 12.78 23.15 4.76
C GLY A 356 13.29 23.11 3.32
N VAL A 357 14.54 23.53 3.05
CA VAL A 357 15.15 23.38 1.73
C VAL A 357 15.36 21.89 1.43
N MET A 358 14.71 21.40 0.37
CA MET A 358 14.77 20.00 -0.06
C MET A 358 16.05 19.69 -0.83
N ARG A 359 17.19 19.73 -0.13
CA ARG A 359 18.52 19.51 -0.67
C ARG A 359 19.15 18.29 -0.01
N ASN A 360 19.82 17.47 -0.82
CA ASN A 360 20.66 16.38 -0.36
C ASN A 360 21.84 16.96 0.45
N PRO A 361 21.95 16.68 1.77
CA PRO A 361 23.00 17.26 2.61
C PRO A 361 24.43 16.84 2.22
N LEU A 362 24.59 15.67 1.59
CA LEU A 362 25.88 15.11 1.19
C LEU A 362 26.29 15.59 -0.21
N SER A 363 25.43 15.38 -1.22
CA SER A 363 25.72 15.78 -2.60
C SER A 363 25.52 17.28 -2.88
N ARG A 364 24.83 17.98 -1.96
CA ARG A 364 24.42 19.39 -2.09
C ARG A 364 23.50 19.68 -3.27
N GLN A 365 22.98 18.64 -3.94
CA GLN A 365 22.02 18.78 -5.03
C GLN A 365 20.58 18.86 -4.49
N MET A 366 19.69 19.51 -5.26
CA MET A 366 18.27 19.50 -4.91
C MET A 366 17.70 18.12 -5.16
N PHE A 367 16.89 17.62 -4.23
CA PHE A 367 16.12 16.40 -4.44
C PHE A 367 15.18 16.58 -5.64
N THR A 368 14.95 15.50 -6.39
CA THR A 368 13.99 15.53 -7.48
C THR A 368 12.57 15.70 -6.96
N ARG A 369 11.61 16.06 -7.81
CA ARG A 369 10.20 16.19 -7.38
C ARG A 369 9.64 14.86 -6.86
N ALA A 370 10.13 13.73 -7.37
CA ALA A 370 9.73 12.40 -6.92
C ALA A 370 10.31 12.10 -5.54
N ASP A 371 11.62 12.34 -5.35
CA ASP A 371 12.29 12.23 -4.05
C ASP A 371 11.61 13.07 -2.99
N VAL A 372 11.33 14.34 -3.30
CA VAL A 372 10.65 15.26 -2.38
C VAL A 372 9.30 14.72 -1.92
N ARG A 373 8.51 14.16 -2.86
CA ARG A 373 7.22 13.56 -2.53
C ARG A 373 7.40 12.32 -1.64
N ALA A 374 8.37 11.47 -1.95
CA ALA A 374 8.67 10.27 -1.17
C ALA A 374 9.13 10.61 0.25
N ILE A 375 10.04 11.57 0.40
CA ILE A 375 10.52 12.09 1.68
C ILE A 375 9.34 12.59 2.52
N VAL A 376 8.45 13.40 1.95
CA VAL A 376 7.30 13.95 2.68
C VAL A 376 6.26 12.89 3.02
N GLN A 377 6.08 11.87 2.16
CA GLN A 377 5.15 10.76 2.42
C GLN A 377 5.68 9.77 3.45
N HIS A 378 6.99 9.74 3.70
CA HIS A 378 7.60 8.88 4.70
C HIS A 378 7.10 9.25 6.11
N PRO A 379 6.80 8.28 7.01
CA PRO A 379 6.30 8.58 8.35
C PRO A 379 7.14 9.59 9.14
N LEU A 380 8.48 9.46 9.08
CA LEU A 380 9.42 10.38 9.74
C LEU A 380 9.62 11.71 9.01
N GLY A 381 9.28 11.77 7.72
CA GLY A 381 9.38 12.97 6.89
C GLY A 381 8.09 13.78 6.78
N ASN A 382 6.94 13.26 7.25
CA ASN A 382 5.64 13.93 7.21
C ASN A 382 5.67 15.34 7.84
N GLY A 383 6.41 15.52 8.93
CA GLY A 383 6.59 16.83 9.57
C GLY A 383 7.21 17.90 8.67
N LEU A 384 7.91 17.51 7.59
CA LEU A 384 8.50 18.42 6.62
C LEU A 384 7.46 19.06 5.69
N GLN A 385 6.25 18.49 5.58
CA GLN A 385 5.18 19.05 4.75
C GLN A 385 4.81 20.47 5.19
N ALA A 386 4.77 20.71 6.50
CA ALA A 386 4.47 22.04 7.05
C ALA A 386 5.53 23.07 6.63
N LEU A 387 6.81 22.70 6.68
CA LEU A 387 7.91 23.56 6.25
C LEU A 387 7.88 23.83 4.73
N GLN A 388 7.49 22.84 3.92
CA GLN A 388 7.30 23.07 2.49
C GLN A 388 6.17 24.04 2.19
N LEU A 389 5.05 23.91 2.91
CA LEU A 389 3.93 24.84 2.78
C LEU A 389 4.34 26.25 3.23
N GLU A 390 5.15 26.37 4.29
CA GLU A 390 5.72 27.63 4.73
C GLU A 390 6.64 28.24 3.67
N GLN A 391 7.61 27.50 3.15
CA GLN A 391 8.49 27.96 2.06
C GLN A 391 7.69 28.35 0.80
N SER A 392 6.64 27.60 0.46
CA SER A 392 5.75 27.94 -0.64
C SER A 392 5.00 29.24 -0.36
N LYS A 393 4.46 29.44 0.85
CA LYS A 393 3.79 30.69 1.23
C LYS A 393 4.74 31.88 1.20
N LEU A 394 5.96 31.73 1.71
CA LEU A 394 7.00 32.76 1.66
C LEU A 394 7.35 33.10 0.21
N LYS A 395 7.48 32.09 -0.67
CA LYS A 395 7.71 32.31 -2.11
C LYS A 395 6.60 33.17 -2.74
N HIS A 396 5.33 32.89 -2.44
CA HIS A 396 4.20 33.66 -2.97
C HIS A 396 4.03 35.03 -2.29
N GLY A 397 4.71 35.26 -1.16
CA GLY A 397 4.68 36.54 -0.43
C GLY A 397 5.52 37.64 -1.07
N VAL A 398 6.41 37.30 -2.01
CA VAL A 398 7.25 38.28 -2.72
C VAL A 398 6.51 38.81 -3.95
N ARG A 399 6.27 40.12 -4.01
CA ARG A 399 5.55 40.76 -5.11
C ARG A 399 6.41 40.81 -6.39
N PRO A 400 5.80 40.81 -7.59
CA PRO A 400 6.53 40.94 -8.84
C PRO A 400 7.44 42.16 -8.92
N GLN A 401 7.01 43.30 -8.35
CA GLN A 401 7.83 44.51 -8.30
C GLN A 401 9.15 44.27 -7.54
N THR A 402 9.09 43.62 -6.38
CA THR A 402 10.27 43.25 -5.59
C THR A 402 11.18 42.30 -6.35
N ILE A 403 10.61 41.38 -7.14
CA ILE A 403 11.38 40.49 -8.02
C ILE A 403 12.12 41.29 -9.10
N ASP A 404 11.52 42.35 -9.64
CA ASP A 404 12.14 43.20 -10.66
C ASP A 404 13.22 44.13 -10.08
N GLU A 405 13.04 44.63 -8.85
CA GLU A 405 14.09 45.34 -8.10
C GLU A 405 15.29 44.43 -7.80
N LEU A 406 15.03 43.16 -7.40
CA LEU A 406 16.07 42.15 -7.23
C LEU A 406 16.81 41.82 -8.53
N ASP A 407 16.10 41.73 -9.65
CA ASP A 407 16.68 41.49 -10.98
C ASP A 407 17.57 42.68 -11.42
N THR A 408 17.15 43.90 -11.09
CA THR A 408 17.94 45.12 -11.35
C THR A 408 19.21 45.12 -10.51
N LEU A 409 19.10 44.83 -9.21
CA LEU A 409 20.24 44.74 -8.30
C LEU A 409 21.25 43.68 -8.76
N ALA A 410 20.77 42.49 -9.12
CA ALA A 410 21.61 41.39 -9.61
C ALA A 410 22.39 41.79 -10.87
N LYS A 411 21.75 42.46 -11.83
CA LYS A 411 22.40 42.94 -13.06
C LYS A 411 23.49 43.95 -12.76
N VAL A 412 23.25 44.90 -11.85
CA VAL A 412 24.27 45.88 -11.44
C VAL A 412 25.48 45.16 -10.87
N PHE A 413 25.30 44.23 -9.92
CA PHE A 413 26.42 43.52 -9.29
C PHE A 413 27.25 42.69 -10.27
N ILE A 414 26.61 42.07 -11.26
CA ILE A 414 27.30 41.27 -12.27
C ILE A 414 28.05 42.17 -13.27
N SER A 415 27.52 43.35 -13.56
CA SER A 415 28.12 44.29 -14.52
C SER A 415 29.21 45.20 -13.93
N ASP A 416 29.23 45.35 -12.60
CA ASP A 416 30.11 46.29 -11.91
C ASP A 416 31.55 45.76 -11.82
N MET A 417 32.36 46.20 -12.78
CA MET A 417 33.79 45.91 -12.85
C MET A 417 34.65 47.05 -12.26
N THR A 418 34.05 48.00 -11.52
CA THR A 418 34.78 49.14 -10.96
C THR A 418 35.59 48.73 -9.72
N GLU A 419 36.79 49.29 -9.57
CA GLU A 419 37.67 48.97 -8.43
C GLU A 419 37.05 49.35 -7.08
N ASN A 420 36.20 50.39 -7.05
CA ASN A 420 35.54 50.86 -5.84
C ASN A 420 34.12 50.30 -5.62
N GLY A 421 33.57 49.54 -6.59
CA GLY A 421 32.21 48.99 -6.53
C GLY A 421 31.12 50.05 -6.28
N LYS A 422 31.37 51.32 -6.66
CA LYS A 422 30.47 52.44 -6.34
C LYS A 422 29.06 52.23 -6.91
N PRO A 423 28.87 51.78 -8.16
CA PRO A 423 27.53 51.47 -8.69
C PRO A 423 26.77 50.45 -7.83
N SER A 424 27.44 49.36 -7.44
CA SER A 424 26.83 48.31 -6.61
C SER A 424 26.45 48.80 -5.22
N ARG A 425 27.28 49.64 -4.58
CA ARG A 425 26.97 50.22 -3.27
C ARG A 425 25.75 51.12 -3.32
N VAL A 426 25.66 51.99 -4.32
CA VAL A 426 24.48 52.86 -4.52
C VAL A 426 23.23 52.01 -4.77
N ALA A 427 23.34 50.93 -5.55
CA ALA A 427 22.22 50.02 -5.79
C ALA A 427 21.78 49.27 -4.53
N VAL A 428 22.71 48.86 -3.65
CA VAL A 428 22.35 48.28 -2.34
C VAL A 428 21.64 49.27 -1.46
N GLU A 429 22.17 50.49 -1.31
CA GLU A 429 21.53 51.51 -0.48
C GLU A 429 20.10 51.78 -0.96
N ALA A 430 19.91 51.91 -2.28
CA ALA A 430 18.58 52.06 -2.87
C ALA A 430 17.66 50.86 -2.60
N PHE A 431 18.19 49.63 -2.71
CA PHE A 431 17.41 48.43 -2.45
C PHE A 431 17.06 48.26 -0.97
N VAL A 432 17.98 48.54 -0.04
CA VAL A 432 17.72 48.50 1.41
C VAL A 432 16.67 49.54 1.79
N SER A 433 16.77 50.77 1.28
CA SER A 433 15.71 51.78 1.46
C SER A 433 14.37 51.32 0.88
N TYR A 434 14.36 50.60 -0.24
CA TYR A 434 13.15 50.00 -0.79
C TYR A 434 12.57 48.91 0.14
N LEU A 435 13.40 48.01 0.68
CA LEU A 435 12.98 46.97 1.63
C LEU A 435 12.26 47.54 2.85
N GLU A 436 12.73 48.66 3.40
CA GLU A 436 12.11 49.35 4.54
C GLU A 436 10.68 49.83 4.25
N THR A 437 10.33 50.07 2.97
CA THR A 437 8.98 50.47 2.57
C THR A 437 8.01 49.29 2.36
N LEU A 438 8.51 48.05 2.33
CA LEU A 438 7.70 46.87 2.08
C LEU A 438 6.81 46.51 3.29
N PRO A 439 5.65 45.87 3.06
CA PRO A 439 4.87 45.28 4.14
C PRO A 439 5.67 44.22 4.93
N SER A 440 5.39 44.08 6.24
CA SER A 440 6.14 43.18 7.12
C SER A 440 6.17 41.72 6.66
N HIS A 441 5.10 41.22 6.02
CA HIS A 441 5.06 39.85 5.53
C HIS A 441 5.99 39.61 4.34
N GLU A 442 6.25 40.64 3.52
CA GLU A 442 7.16 40.55 2.39
C GLU A 442 8.62 40.69 2.83
N GLN A 443 8.90 41.57 3.80
CA GLN A 443 10.20 41.63 4.46
C GLN A 443 10.54 40.27 5.10
N GLU A 444 9.59 39.69 5.83
CA GLU A 444 9.74 38.35 6.41
C GLU A 444 9.99 37.27 5.34
N ALA A 445 9.34 37.35 4.19
CA ALA A 445 9.61 36.46 3.06
C ALA A 445 11.05 36.59 2.57
N ILE A 446 11.55 37.81 2.38
CA ILE A 446 12.92 38.07 1.93
C ILE A 446 13.96 37.56 2.93
N ASP A 447 13.67 37.71 4.23
CA ASP A 447 14.58 37.34 5.31
C ASP A 447 14.59 35.85 5.61
N LYS A 448 13.48 35.15 5.42
CA LYS A 448 13.32 33.73 5.80
C LYS A 448 13.33 32.75 4.63
N LEU A 449 12.96 33.18 3.42
CA LEU A 449 12.94 32.32 2.24
C LEU A 449 14.36 31.90 1.87
N LYS A 450 14.59 30.58 1.89
CA LYS A 450 15.86 30.01 1.41
C LYS A 450 15.67 29.63 -0.06
N VAL A 451 16.57 30.13 -0.90
CA VAL A 451 16.50 29.93 -2.35
C VAL A 451 17.38 28.74 -2.75
N PRO A 452 16.87 27.79 -3.56
CA PRO A 452 17.65 26.68 -4.06
C PRO A 452 18.58 27.11 -5.20
N ALA A 453 19.64 27.85 -4.87
CA ALA A 453 20.64 28.35 -5.83
C ALA A 453 22.02 27.69 -5.62
N LYS A 454 22.88 27.79 -6.64
CA LYS A 454 24.28 27.31 -6.61
C LYS A 454 25.22 28.37 -7.18
N ASP A 455 26.36 28.57 -6.57
CA ASP A 455 27.42 29.46 -7.06
C ASP A 455 27.89 28.93 -8.43
N SER A 456 27.70 29.73 -9.48
CA SER A 456 28.00 29.37 -10.87
C SER A 456 29.50 29.14 -11.10
N TYR A 457 30.37 29.68 -10.25
CA TYR A 457 31.81 29.50 -10.36
C TYR A 457 32.30 28.26 -9.60
N THR A 458 31.85 28.07 -8.36
CA THR A 458 32.33 26.97 -7.50
C THR A 458 31.46 25.71 -7.57
N GLY A 459 30.24 25.81 -8.07
CA GLY A 459 29.22 24.77 -8.02
C GLY A 459 28.65 24.54 -6.61
N MET A 460 29.16 25.25 -5.59
CA MET A 460 28.72 25.10 -4.20
C MET A 460 27.32 25.69 -4.03
N PRO A 461 26.46 25.06 -3.22
CA PRO A 461 25.14 25.59 -2.95
C PRO A 461 25.20 26.93 -2.20
N PHE A 462 24.22 27.79 -2.44
CA PHE A 462 23.94 28.90 -1.54
C PHE A 462 23.05 28.41 -0.39
N ASP A 463 23.51 28.63 0.85
CA ASP A 463 22.78 28.32 2.10
C ASP A 463 22.29 29.62 2.79
N THR A 464 22.02 30.67 2.02
CA THR A 464 21.63 32.00 2.51
C THR A 464 20.23 32.42 2.06
N THR A 465 19.60 33.37 2.76
CA THR A 465 18.36 34.03 2.32
C THR A 465 18.68 35.27 1.49
N ILE A 466 17.66 35.88 0.88
CA ILE A 466 17.86 37.10 0.10
C ILE A 466 18.32 38.25 1.00
N GLY A 467 17.68 38.42 2.17
CA GLY A 467 18.08 39.42 3.17
C GLY A 467 19.53 39.23 3.65
N GLU A 468 19.87 38.01 4.09
CA GLU A 468 21.22 37.66 4.54
C GLU A 468 22.28 37.95 3.45
N ALA A 469 22.00 37.64 2.18
CA ALA A 469 22.94 37.86 1.08
C ALA A 469 23.19 39.35 0.79
N VAL A 470 22.17 40.19 0.94
CA VAL A 470 22.28 41.65 0.78
C VAL A 470 23.06 42.26 1.96
N GLU A 471 22.77 41.83 3.19
CA GLU A 471 23.51 42.25 4.39
C GLU A 471 25.00 41.86 4.34
N ASP A 472 25.29 40.61 3.94
CA ASP A 472 26.66 40.14 3.81
C ASP A 472 27.44 40.90 2.73
N MET A 473 26.77 41.29 1.64
CA MET A 473 27.36 42.16 0.63
C MET A 473 27.63 43.55 1.22
N GLN A 474 26.66 44.17 1.91
CA GLN A 474 26.82 45.48 2.53
C GLN A 474 27.98 45.51 3.54
N GLY A 475 28.17 44.41 4.27
CA GLY A 475 29.29 44.19 5.17
C GLY A 475 30.63 43.86 4.49
N ASN A 476 30.69 43.83 3.15
CA ASN A 476 31.82 43.38 2.34
C ASN A 476 32.35 41.99 2.72
N ARG A 477 31.47 41.07 3.15
CA ARG A 477 31.83 39.69 3.54
C ARG A 477 31.90 38.75 2.34
N VAL A 478 31.16 39.06 1.28
CA VAL A 478 31.07 38.27 0.05
C VAL A 478 31.31 39.19 -1.16
N CYS A 479 31.92 38.66 -2.22
CA CYS A 479 32.17 39.45 -3.42
C CYS A 479 30.86 39.75 -4.20
N LEU A 480 30.83 40.93 -4.84
CA LEU A 480 29.68 41.45 -5.59
C LEU A 480 29.11 40.44 -6.58
N HIS A 481 29.97 39.85 -7.42
CA HIS A 481 29.59 38.91 -8.45
C HIS A 481 28.93 37.64 -7.88
N LYS A 482 29.37 37.16 -6.71
CA LYS A 482 28.80 35.97 -6.07
C LYS A 482 27.40 36.25 -5.51
N THR A 483 27.21 37.42 -4.89
CA THR A 483 25.87 37.86 -4.47
C THR A 483 24.98 38.10 -5.69
N GLY A 484 25.51 38.72 -6.76
CA GLY A 484 24.76 38.98 -7.99
C GLY A 484 24.28 37.69 -8.66
N ASP A 485 25.13 36.67 -8.73
CA ASP A 485 24.76 35.34 -9.24
C ASP A 485 23.66 34.67 -8.41
N PHE A 486 23.78 34.71 -7.07
CA PHE A 486 22.74 34.21 -6.18
C PHE A 486 21.39 34.92 -6.41
N LEU A 487 21.40 36.25 -6.44
CA LEU A 487 20.19 37.06 -6.65
C LEU A 487 19.56 36.80 -8.03
N ALA A 488 20.36 36.65 -9.08
CA ALA A 488 19.87 36.30 -10.41
C ALA A 488 19.16 34.94 -10.44
N GLN A 489 19.66 33.96 -9.68
CA GLN A 489 19.01 32.66 -9.53
C GLN A 489 17.76 32.73 -8.65
N ALA A 490 17.78 33.55 -7.60
CA ALA A 490 16.61 33.83 -6.76
C ALA A 490 15.45 34.41 -7.56
N VAL A 491 15.73 35.38 -8.44
CA VAL A 491 14.73 35.96 -9.35
C VAL A 491 14.08 34.89 -10.23
N ARG A 492 14.87 33.99 -10.82
CA ARG A 492 14.34 32.88 -11.64
C ARG A 492 13.51 31.90 -10.81
N TYR A 493 13.89 31.69 -9.55
CA TYR A 493 13.16 30.80 -8.65
C TYR A 493 11.85 31.41 -8.14
N LEU A 494 11.78 32.73 -7.98
CA LEU A 494 10.60 33.45 -7.51
C LEU A 494 9.54 33.62 -8.60
N ARG A 495 9.96 33.79 -9.86
CA ARG A 495 9.10 33.70 -11.05
C ARG A 495 8.51 32.29 -11.21
#